data_AF-A0A7W0ZSU9-F1
#
_entry.id   AF-A0A7W0ZSU9-F1
#
_cell.length_a   1.000
_cell.length_b   1.000
_cell.length_c   1.000
_cell.angle_alpha   90.00
_cell.angle_beta   90.00
_cell.angle_gamma   90.00
#
_symmetry.space_group_name_H-M   'P 1'
#
loop_
_entity.id
_entity.type
_entity.pdbx_description
1 polymer ?
#
loop_
_entity_poly.entity_id
_entity_poly.type
_entity_poly.pdbx_seq_one_letter_code
_entity_poly.pdbx_strand_id
1 'polypeptide(L)'
;REMVYLEADVVIVFDRVATAAGTTQTWQIAAPTQPAISGNTATITNAGHSLRITRLAPSAGTMSTYDFRGEADFTGGWRLDETQAGGDQRYLHVMAIDGAATSTTTAGDATNPGATVTLRDGRTVTVTFHRDSIGGSLTIDGVTTALTPGVTAI
;
A
#
# COMPACT_ATOMS: atom_id res chain seq x y z
N ARG A 1 2.54 -11.54 2.32
CA ARG A 1 2.60 -10.10 2.65
C ARG A 1 4.02 -9.76 3.09
N GLU A 2 4.55 -8.66 2.59
CA GLU A 2 5.72 -7.97 3.12
C GLU A 2 5.38 -6.52 3.36
N MET A 3 6.06 -5.92 4.33
CA MET A 3 5.88 -4.53 4.70
C MET A 3 7.26 -3.91 4.92
N VAL A 4 7.47 -2.74 4.32
CA VAL A 4 8.65 -1.91 4.58
C VAL A 4 8.16 -0.62 5.23
N TYR A 5 8.61 -0.36 6.45
CA TYR A 5 8.43 0.93 7.10
C TYR A 5 9.66 1.78 6.86
N LEU A 6 9.44 2.99 6.35
CA LEU A 6 10.43 4.04 6.26
C LEU A 6 10.20 4.96 7.46
N GLU A 7 11.25 5.24 8.24
CA GLU A 7 11.18 6.10 9.45
C GLU A 7 10.55 7.48 9.16
N ALA A 8 10.61 7.93 7.91
CA ALA A 8 9.87 9.10 7.43
C ALA A 8 8.36 8.84 7.27
N ASP A 9 7.73 8.11 8.19
CA ASP A 9 6.28 7.89 8.28
C ASP A 9 5.59 7.38 7.00
N VAL A 10 6.28 6.48 6.29
CA VAL A 10 5.76 5.80 5.11
C VAL A 10 5.80 4.30 5.29
N VAL A 11 4.71 3.61 4.98
CA VAL A 11 4.63 2.15 4.93
C VAL A 11 4.36 1.72 3.49
N ILE A 12 5.17 0.80 2.97
CA ILE A 12 4.96 0.16 1.67
C ILE A 12 4.53 -1.28 1.94
N VAL A 13 3.40 -1.70 1.36
CA VAL A 13 2.85 -3.05 1.53
C VAL A 13 2.86 -3.76 0.19
N PHE A 14 3.40 -4.98 0.18
CA PHE A 14 3.37 -5.86 -0.98
C PHE A 14 2.70 -7.19 -0.65
N ASP A 15 1.64 -7.53 -1.39
CA ASP A 15 0.94 -8.80 -1.25
C ASP A 15 0.98 -9.64 -2.51
N ARG A 16 1.26 -10.93 -2.31
CA ARG A 16 1.15 -11.97 -3.33
C ARG A 16 -0.13 -12.74 -3.03
N VAL A 17 -1.12 -12.65 -3.91
CA VAL A 17 -2.42 -13.27 -3.71
C VAL A 17 -2.81 -14.04 -4.96
N ALA A 18 -3.02 -15.34 -4.81
CA ALA A 18 -3.54 -16.20 -5.87
C ALA A 18 -4.90 -16.75 -5.43
N THR A 19 -5.94 -16.49 -6.21
CA THR A 19 -7.28 -17.07 -6.00
C THR A 19 -7.80 -17.68 -7.29
N ALA A 20 -8.81 -18.54 -7.17
CA ALA A 20 -9.48 -19.13 -8.33
C ALA A 20 -10.19 -18.06 -9.18
N ALA A 21 -10.32 -18.32 -10.49
CA ALA A 21 -11.12 -17.48 -11.38
C ALA A 21 -12.59 -17.41 -10.91
N GLY A 22 -13.26 -16.29 -11.17
CA GLY A 22 -14.63 -16.05 -10.72
C GLY A 22 -14.77 -15.64 -9.24
N THR A 23 -13.66 -15.59 -8.49
CA THR A 23 -13.63 -14.96 -7.16
C THR A 23 -13.40 -13.45 -7.26
N THR A 24 -13.70 -12.73 -6.18
CA THR A 24 -13.27 -11.34 -5.99
C THR A 24 -12.22 -11.33 -4.89
N GLN A 25 -11.10 -10.66 -5.14
CA GLN A 25 -10.11 -10.34 -4.12
C GLN A 25 -10.39 -8.93 -3.59
N THR A 26 -10.26 -8.77 -2.28
CA THR A 26 -10.45 -7.47 -1.63
C THR A 26 -9.27 -7.17 -0.72
N TRP A 27 -8.55 -6.08 -0.99
CA TRP A 27 -7.62 -5.49 -0.03
C TRP A 27 -8.37 -4.48 0.83
N GLN A 28 -8.08 -4.44 2.13
CA GLN A 28 -8.90 -3.69 3.09
C GLN A 28 -8.06 -2.96 4.12
N ILE A 29 -8.55 -1.78 4.53
CA ILE A 29 -8.07 -1.08 5.72
C ILE A 29 -9.24 -0.44 6.47
N ALA A 30 -9.31 -0.69 7.77
CA ALA A 30 -10.29 -0.04 8.64
C ALA A 30 -9.87 1.40 8.93
N ALA A 31 -10.84 2.30 9.02
CA ALA A 31 -10.66 3.73 9.21
C ALA A 31 -11.69 4.28 10.20
N PRO A 32 -11.33 5.27 11.04
CA PRO A 32 -12.28 5.89 11.96
C PRO A 32 -13.26 6.85 11.26
N THR A 33 -12.86 7.39 10.11
CA THR A 33 -13.63 8.33 9.28
C THR A 33 -13.71 7.83 7.85
N GLN A 34 -14.67 8.33 7.07
CA GLN A 34 -14.86 7.91 5.69
C GLN A 34 -13.63 8.26 4.84
N PRO A 35 -12.99 7.28 4.17
CA PRO A 35 -11.93 7.58 3.21
C PRO A 35 -12.44 8.43 2.03
N ALA A 36 -11.75 9.51 1.71
CA ALA A 36 -11.97 10.27 0.48
C ALA A 36 -11.18 9.64 -0.67
N ILE A 37 -11.87 9.13 -1.69
CA ILE A 37 -11.25 8.40 -2.83
C ILE A 37 -11.15 9.33 -4.04
N SER A 38 -9.98 9.34 -4.68
CA SER A 38 -9.71 10.01 -5.96
C SER A 38 -8.81 9.13 -6.81
N GLY A 39 -9.38 8.46 -7.81
CA GLY A 39 -8.65 7.54 -8.68
C GLY A 39 -8.08 6.35 -7.90
N ASN A 40 -6.77 6.18 -7.93
CA ASN A 40 -6.03 5.13 -7.21
C ASN A 40 -5.57 5.57 -5.80
N THR A 41 -6.02 6.72 -5.32
CA THR A 41 -5.62 7.27 -4.02
C THR A 41 -6.83 7.38 -3.11
N ALA A 42 -6.68 6.95 -1.85
CA ALA A 42 -7.62 7.21 -0.77
C ALA A 42 -6.95 8.03 0.33
N THR A 43 -7.66 9.01 0.88
CA THR A 43 -7.17 9.84 1.98
C THR A 43 -8.13 9.71 3.16
N ILE A 44 -7.60 9.29 4.31
CA ILE A 44 -8.32 9.24 5.58
C ILE A 44 -7.83 10.41 6.42
N THR A 45 -8.73 11.24 6.92
CA THR A 45 -8.38 12.37 7.81
C THR A 45 -9.13 12.25 9.12
N ASN A 46 -8.42 12.44 10.24
CA ASN A 46 -9.02 12.44 11.56
C ASN A 46 -8.17 13.25 12.53
N ALA A 47 -8.81 14.10 13.34
CA ALA A 47 -8.15 14.89 14.40
C ALA A 47 -6.88 15.66 13.97
N GLY A 48 -6.86 16.21 12.75
CA GLY A 48 -5.72 16.96 12.22
C GLY A 48 -4.61 16.11 11.58
N HIS A 49 -4.74 14.78 11.62
CA HIS A 49 -3.85 13.84 10.96
C HIS A 49 -4.45 13.28 9.68
N SER A 50 -3.59 12.79 8.79
CA SER A 50 -3.97 12.19 7.52
C SER A 50 -3.18 10.91 7.24
N LEU A 51 -3.87 9.92 6.67
CA LEU A 51 -3.27 8.75 6.04
C LEU A 51 -3.64 8.78 4.56
N ARG A 52 -2.65 8.96 3.69
CA ARG A 52 -2.82 8.86 2.24
C ARG A 52 -2.36 7.48 1.77
N ILE A 53 -3.23 6.77 1.09
CA ILE A 53 -2.99 5.42 0.57
C ILE A 53 -3.03 5.50 -0.95
N THR A 54 -1.91 5.20 -1.60
CA THR A 54 -1.81 5.12 -3.05
C THR A 54 -1.69 3.66 -3.48
N ARG A 55 -2.60 3.19 -4.33
CA ARG A 55 -2.45 1.91 -5.03
C ARG A 55 -1.56 2.09 -6.25
N LEU A 56 -0.48 1.33 -6.30
CA LEU A 56 0.43 1.25 -7.45
C LEU A 56 0.17 -0.01 -8.28
N ALA A 57 -0.24 -1.12 -7.65
CA ALA A 57 -0.67 -2.33 -8.32
C ALA A 57 -1.76 -3.06 -7.50
N PRO A 58 -2.67 -3.81 -8.15
CA PRO A 58 -2.91 -3.85 -9.60
C PRO A 58 -3.55 -2.54 -10.09
N SER A 59 -3.24 -2.09 -11.31
CA SER A 59 -3.77 -0.83 -11.84
C SER A 59 -5.30 -0.84 -11.99
N ALA A 60 -5.89 -2.02 -12.23
CA ALA A 60 -7.31 -2.23 -12.49
C ALA A 60 -8.20 -2.28 -11.23
N GLY A 61 -7.63 -2.20 -10.02
CA GLY A 61 -8.42 -2.28 -8.78
C GLY A 61 -9.49 -1.17 -8.70
N THR A 62 -10.56 -1.41 -7.96
CA THR A 62 -11.59 -0.41 -7.69
C THR A 62 -11.67 -0.13 -6.21
N MET A 63 -11.45 1.12 -5.80
CA MET A 63 -11.60 1.52 -4.39
C MET A 63 -13.03 1.92 -4.08
N SER A 64 -13.54 1.51 -2.92
CA SER A 64 -14.83 1.92 -2.38
C SER A 64 -14.76 2.04 -0.85
N THR A 65 -15.74 2.71 -0.26
CA THR A 65 -15.87 2.81 1.20
C THR A 65 -17.05 1.99 1.68
N TYR A 66 -16.87 1.30 2.78
CA TYR A 66 -17.92 0.57 3.50
C TYR A 66 -18.13 1.21 4.87
N ASP A 67 -19.38 1.51 5.21
CA ASP A 67 -19.76 2.08 6.51
C ASP A 67 -20.09 0.94 7.48
N PHE A 68 -19.32 0.82 8.56
CA PHE A 68 -19.58 -0.24 9.54
C PHE A 68 -20.93 -0.08 10.24
N ARG A 69 -21.50 1.13 10.29
CA ARG A 69 -22.82 1.38 10.90
C ARG A 69 -23.98 0.72 10.15
N GLY A 70 -23.72 0.16 8.96
CA GLY A 70 -24.66 -0.73 8.27
C GLY A 70 -24.85 -2.07 8.98
N GLU A 71 -23.95 -2.45 9.89
CA GLU A 71 -23.97 -3.71 10.62
C GLU A 71 -24.31 -3.48 12.10
N ALA A 72 -25.18 -4.31 12.66
CA ALA A 72 -25.69 -4.14 14.03
C ALA A 72 -24.61 -4.23 15.12
N ASP A 73 -23.50 -4.91 14.83
CA ASP A 73 -22.42 -5.15 15.78
C ASP A 73 -21.43 -3.98 15.90
N PHE A 74 -21.56 -2.94 15.05
CA PHE A 74 -20.63 -1.83 15.00
C PHE A 74 -21.32 -0.49 15.32
N THR A 75 -20.70 0.29 16.21
CA THR A 75 -21.20 1.61 16.62
C THR A 75 -20.64 2.77 15.79
N GLY A 76 -19.68 2.50 14.90
CA GLY A 76 -19.02 3.50 14.08
C GLY A 76 -17.84 2.95 13.28
N GLY A 77 -17.22 3.83 12.49
CA GLY A 77 -16.07 3.53 11.67
C GLY A 77 -16.42 3.16 10.23
N TRP A 78 -15.37 3.04 9.43
CA TRP A 78 -15.41 2.81 8.00
C TRP A 78 -14.35 1.78 7.61
N ARG A 79 -14.48 1.23 6.41
CA ARG A 79 -13.45 0.42 5.77
C ARG A 79 -13.24 0.93 4.36
N LEU A 80 -11.98 1.12 3.97
CA LEU A 80 -11.63 1.23 2.57
C LEU A 80 -11.49 -0.19 2.02
N ASP A 81 -12.22 -0.47 0.96
CA ASP A 81 -12.11 -1.71 0.18
C ASP A 81 -11.46 -1.38 -1.17
N GLU A 82 -10.54 -2.23 -1.60
CA GLU A 82 -10.09 -2.27 -2.99
C GLU A 82 -10.41 -3.64 -3.56
N THR A 83 -11.28 -3.69 -4.56
CA THR A 83 -11.70 -4.93 -5.21
C THR A 83 -11.02 -5.13 -6.55
N GLN A 84 -10.72 -6.39 -6.84
CA GLN A 84 -10.14 -6.84 -8.09
C GLN A 84 -10.68 -8.24 -8.43
N ALA A 85 -10.82 -8.55 -9.71
CA ALA A 85 -11.13 -9.91 -10.14
C ALA A 85 -10.05 -10.90 -9.66
N GLY A 86 -10.48 -12.07 -9.22
CA GLY A 86 -9.59 -13.15 -8.78
C GLY A 86 -8.58 -13.57 -9.85
N GLY A 87 -7.48 -14.15 -9.39
CA GLY A 87 -6.34 -14.53 -10.22
C GLY A 87 -5.03 -14.42 -9.45
N ASP A 88 -3.90 -14.44 -10.16
CA ASP A 88 -2.57 -14.27 -9.58
C ASP A 88 -2.20 -12.77 -9.56
N GLN A 89 -2.52 -12.09 -8.46
CA GLN A 89 -2.38 -10.65 -8.30
C GLN A 89 -1.22 -10.26 -7.39
N ARG A 90 -0.62 -9.11 -7.69
CA ARG A 90 0.37 -8.45 -6.85
C ARG A 90 -0.19 -7.10 -6.42
N TYR A 91 -0.48 -6.96 -5.14
CA TYR A 91 -0.92 -5.67 -4.58
C TYR A 91 0.31 -4.92 -4.10
N LEU A 92 0.38 -3.66 -4.47
CA LEU A 92 1.42 -2.75 -4.03
C LEU A 92 0.77 -1.43 -3.62
N HIS A 93 0.89 -1.11 -2.34
CA HIS A 93 0.35 0.10 -1.75
C HIS A 93 1.44 0.89 -1.06
N VAL A 94 1.38 2.21 -1.19
CA VAL A 94 2.18 3.14 -0.39
C VAL A 94 1.23 3.93 0.51
N MET A 95 1.50 3.89 1.81
CA MET A 95 0.74 4.57 2.84
C MET A 95 1.64 5.64 3.46
N ALA A 96 1.28 6.91 3.31
CA ALA A 96 2.04 8.04 3.84
C ALA A 96 1.21 8.79 4.88
N ILE A 97 1.79 9.02 6.05
CA ILE A 97 1.15 9.75 7.14
C ILE A 97 1.53 11.23 7.02
N ASP A 98 0.58 12.14 7.27
CA ASP A 98 0.81 13.58 7.42
C ASP A 98 1.67 14.23 6.30
N GLY A 99 1.47 13.77 5.07
CA GLY A 99 2.16 14.28 3.89
C GLY A 99 3.65 13.91 3.82
N ALA A 100 4.09 12.86 4.52
CA ALA A 100 5.49 12.44 4.57
C ALA A 100 6.06 11.97 3.22
N ALA A 101 5.19 11.60 2.27
CA ALA A 101 5.54 11.44 0.86
C ALA A 101 4.95 12.57 0.01
N THR A 102 5.72 13.10 -0.93
CA THR A 102 5.25 14.09 -1.92
C THR A 102 4.86 13.43 -3.24
N SER A 103 5.53 12.33 -3.62
CA SER A 103 5.23 11.53 -4.80
C SER A 103 5.39 10.02 -4.53
N THR A 104 4.59 9.21 -5.21
CA THR A 104 4.64 7.74 -5.14
C THR A 104 4.38 7.17 -6.53
N THR A 105 5.32 6.43 -7.09
CA THR A 105 5.21 5.84 -8.44
C THR A 105 5.64 4.37 -8.44
N THR A 106 5.17 3.61 -9.43
CA THR A 106 5.67 2.26 -9.68
C THR A 106 7.16 2.28 -10.00
N ALA A 107 7.88 1.24 -9.57
CA ALA A 107 9.29 1.02 -9.84
C ALA A 107 9.55 -0.48 -10.12
N GLY A 108 10.78 -0.78 -10.50
CA GLY A 108 11.22 -2.15 -10.79
C GLY A 108 10.64 -2.71 -12.09
N ASP A 109 10.49 -4.03 -12.15
CA ASP A 109 10.04 -4.75 -13.35
C ASP A 109 9.03 -5.86 -12.99
N ALA A 110 8.64 -6.69 -13.97
CA ALA A 110 7.70 -7.76 -13.74
C ALA A 110 8.21 -8.83 -12.76
N THR A 111 9.52 -9.01 -12.63
CA THR A 111 10.13 -9.97 -11.70
C THR A 111 10.38 -9.37 -10.33
N ASN A 112 10.59 -8.05 -10.27
CA ASN A 112 10.87 -7.29 -9.05
C ASN A 112 9.99 -6.03 -8.98
N PRO A 113 8.66 -6.15 -8.84
CA PRO A 113 7.78 -4.99 -8.76
C PRO A 113 8.08 -4.16 -7.52
N GLY A 114 7.91 -2.85 -7.62
CA GLY A 114 8.30 -1.94 -6.55
C GLY A 114 7.65 -0.58 -6.59
N ALA A 115 8.03 0.24 -5.62
CA ALA A 115 7.60 1.61 -5.47
C ALA A 115 8.82 2.53 -5.36
N THR A 116 8.77 3.68 -6.03
CA THR A 116 9.63 4.82 -5.74
C THR A 116 8.79 5.86 -4.99
N VAL A 117 9.32 6.32 -3.86
CA VAL A 117 8.69 7.31 -2.98
C VAL A 117 9.61 8.51 -2.87
N THR A 118 9.12 9.68 -3.26
CA THR A 118 9.77 10.95 -2.93
C THR A 118 9.24 11.41 -1.58
N LEU A 119 10.12 11.49 -0.59
CA LEU A 119 9.81 11.92 0.77
C LEU A 119 9.64 13.44 0.84
N ARG A 120 9.06 13.92 1.94
CA ARG A 120 8.84 15.35 2.18
C ARG A 120 10.13 16.16 2.27
N ASP A 121 11.22 15.54 2.72
CA ASP A 121 12.55 16.14 2.78
C ASP A 121 13.31 16.11 1.44
N GLY A 122 12.68 15.59 0.38
CA GLY A 122 13.25 15.53 -0.97
C GLY A 122 14.05 14.25 -1.25
N ARG A 123 14.35 13.42 -0.25
CA ARG A 123 14.99 12.12 -0.48
C ARG A 123 14.09 11.22 -1.32
N THR A 124 14.70 10.38 -2.12
CA THR A 124 14.00 9.38 -2.92
C THR A 124 14.38 7.99 -2.45
N VAL A 125 13.36 7.20 -2.12
CA VAL A 125 13.49 5.83 -1.67
C VAL A 125 12.85 4.91 -2.70
N THR A 126 13.58 3.89 -3.15
CA THR A 126 13.02 2.86 -4.02
C THR A 126 13.02 1.53 -3.29
N VAL A 127 11.87 0.87 -3.25
CA VAL A 127 11.72 -0.49 -2.73
C VAL A 127 11.26 -1.39 -3.86
N THR A 128 11.93 -2.50 -4.08
CA THR A 128 11.46 -3.58 -4.96
C THR A 128 11.29 -4.86 -4.15
N PHE A 129 10.36 -5.69 -4.58
CA PHE A 129 10.05 -6.98 -3.97
C PHE A 129 10.18 -8.08 -5.01
N HIS A 130 10.73 -9.24 -4.65
CA HIS A 130 10.71 -10.39 -5.55
C HIS A 130 9.26 -10.80 -5.85
N ARG A 131 8.84 -10.95 -7.11
CA ARG A 131 7.42 -11.21 -7.42
C ARG A 131 6.86 -12.45 -6.73
N ASP A 132 7.64 -13.54 -6.65
CA ASP A 132 7.15 -14.88 -6.29
C ASP A 132 7.80 -15.50 -5.05
N SER A 133 8.67 -14.77 -4.36
CA SER A 133 9.34 -15.19 -3.13
C SER A 133 9.47 -14.02 -2.16
N ILE A 134 9.76 -14.28 -0.89
CA ILE A 134 10.06 -13.21 0.09
C ILE A 134 11.45 -12.64 -0.23
N GLY A 135 11.59 -11.33 -0.06
CA GLY A 135 12.81 -10.57 -0.25
C GLY A 135 12.67 -9.47 -1.30
N GLY A 136 13.75 -8.73 -1.49
CA GLY A 136 13.79 -7.62 -2.43
C GLY A 136 14.97 -6.70 -2.17
N SER A 137 14.82 -5.43 -2.51
CA SER A 137 15.84 -4.42 -2.25
C SER A 137 15.23 -3.09 -1.82
N LEU A 138 15.98 -2.38 -0.98
CA LEU A 138 15.74 -0.99 -0.59
C LEU A 138 16.92 -0.17 -1.09
N THR A 139 16.65 0.89 -1.85
CA THR A 139 17.65 1.87 -2.27
C THR A 139 17.32 3.23 -1.68
N ILE A 140 18.24 3.79 -0.91
CA ILE A 140 18.16 5.15 -0.33
C ILE A 140 19.45 5.89 -0.73
N ASP A 141 19.31 7.05 -1.36
CA ASP A 141 20.45 7.90 -1.76
C ASP A 141 21.53 7.14 -2.56
N GLY A 142 21.11 6.18 -3.38
CA GLY A 142 21.97 5.34 -4.22
C GLY A 142 22.60 4.13 -3.51
N VAL A 143 22.42 4.00 -2.19
CA VAL A 143 22.86 2.82 -1.42
C VAL A 143 21.75 1.77 -1.44
N THR A 144 22.07 0.57 -1.90
CA THR A 144 21.12 -0.55 -1.98
C THR A 144 21.41 -1.60 -0.92
N THR A 145 20.38 -1.92 -0.14
CA THR A 145 20.39 -2.99 0.86
C THR A 145 19.42 -4.09 0.44
N ALA A 146 19.86 -5.34 0.50
CA ALA A 146 19.01 -6.49 0.26
C ALA A 146 18.02 -6.66 1.43
N LEU A 147 16.75 -6.86 1.10
CA LEU A 147 15.71 -7.20 2.06
C LEU A 147 15.59 -8.72 2.12
N THR A 148 15.70 -9.28 3.32
CA THR A 148 15.65 -10.72 3.56
C THR A 148 14.42 -11.10 4.41
N PRO A 149 14.03 -12.38 4.46
CA PRO A 149 12.96 -12.81 5.34
C PRO A 149 13.26 -12.45 6.81
N GLY A 150 12.31 -11.79 7.47
CA GLY A 150 12.44 -11.37 8.87
C GLY A 150 12.36 -9.85 9.03
N VAL A 151 12.82 -9.35 10.18
CA VAL A 151 12.96 -7.91 10.43
C VAL A 151 14.38 -7.51 10.06
N THR A 152 14.52 -6.70 9.01
CA THR A 152 15.79 -6.05 8.67
C THR A 152 15.69 -4.59 9.10
N ALA A 153 16.43 -4.22 10.14
CA ALA A 153 16.68 -2.82 10.48
C ALA A 153 17.92 -2.35 9.73
N ILE A 154 17.84 -1.18 9.10
CA ILE A 154 18.90 -0.58 8.28
C ILE A 154 19.17 0.80 8.83
#